data_AF-A0A3A9BY02-F1
#
_entry.id   AF-A0A3A9BY02-F1
#
_cell.length_a   1.000
_cell.length_b   1.000
_cell.length_c   1.000
_cell.angle_alpha   90.00
_cell.angle_beta   90.00
_cell.angle_gamma   90.00
#
_symmetry.space_group_name_H-M   'P 1'
#
loop_
_entity.id
_entity.type
_entity.pdbx_description
1 polymer ?
#
loop_
_entity_poly.entity_id
_entity_poly.type
_entity_poly.pdbx_seq_one_letter_code
_entity_poly.pdbx_strand_id
1 'polypeptide(L)'
;MDRKIPRTDDVNEINLKVATVMRNIRKRKGLTQVVLSELSGVSVGSVKRFEKTGNISLASFSRLVIALGLEEDLVDLFNDIKVRLQ
;
A
#
# COMPACT_ATOMS: atom_id res chain seq x y z
N MET A 1 -35.39 0.77 2.58
CA MET A 1 -34.65 1.95 2.08
C MET A 1 -33.29 1.46 1.62
N ASP A 2 -33.18 1.26 0.32
CA ASP A 2 -31.94 0.85 -0.34
C ASP A 2 -30.86 1.87 -0.01
N ARG A 3 -29.87 1.46 0.79
CA ARG A 3 -28.63 2.21 0.86
C ARG A 3 -28.02 2.09 -0.54
N LYS A 4 -28.20 3.11 -1.37
CA LYS A 4 -27.35 3.34 -2.54
C LYS A 4 -25.92 3.40 -2.03
N ILE A 5 -25.22 2.28 -2.10
CA ILE A 5 -23.76 2.24 -1.94
C ILE A 5 -23.24 3.05 -3.12
N PRO A 6 -22.59 4.21 -2.93
CA PRO A 6 -21.93 4.87 -4.03
C PRO A 6 -20.75 3.97 -4.43
N ARG A 7 -20.86 3.21 -5.52
CA ARG A 7 -19.69 2.79 -6.31
C ARG A 7 -19.24 4.05 -7.04
N THR A 8 -17.98 4.47 -7.04
CA THR A 8 -16.74 3.68 -7.13
C THR A 8 -15.62 4.64 -6.76
N ASP A 9 -14.74 4.30 -5.82
CA ASP A 9 -13.42 4.95 -5.81
C ASP A 9 -12.78 4.63 -7.18
N ASP A 10 -12.33 5.64 -7.92
CA ASP A 10 -11.58 5.38 -9.16
C ASP A 10 -10.26 4.68 -8.84
N VAL A 11 -9.66 3.96 -9.80
CA VAL A 11 -8.40 3.21 -9.62
C VAL A 11 -7.32 4.04 -8.93
N ASN A 12 -7.22 5.34 -9.28
CA ASN A 12 -6.28 6.27 -8.68
C ASN A 12 -6.60 6.58 -7.22
N GLU A 13 -7.88 6.72 -6.87
CA GLU A 13 -8.30 6.97 -5.49
C GLU A 13 -7.97 5.76 -4.59
N ILE A 14 -8.25 4.54 -5.06
CA ILE A 14 -7.87 3.30 -4.35
C ILE A 14 -6.35 3.25 -4.17
N ASN A 15 -5.59 3.45 -5.24
CA ASN A 15 -4.13 3.43 -5.20
C ASN A 15 -3.57 4.48 -4.24
N LEU A 16 -4.15 5.69 -4.21
CA LEU A 16 -3.73 6.76 -3.33
C LEU A 16 -4.06 6.45 -1.86
N LYS A 17 -5.22 5.83 -1.59
CA LYS A 17 -5.59 5.36 -0.23
C LYS A 17 -4.58 4.32 0.27
N VAL A 18 -4.25 3.32 -0.55
CA VAL A 18 -3.23 2.30 -0.22
C VAL A 18 -1.86 2.94 0.03
N ALA A 19 -1.42 3.85 -0.84
CA ALA A 19 -0.15 4.55 -0.67
C ALA A 19 -0.11 5.43 0.57
N THR A 20 -1.23 6.06 0.93
CA THR A 20 -1.36 6.88 2.13
C THR A 20 -1.17 6.03 3.39
N VAL A 21 -1.79 4.84 3.44
CA VAL A 21 -1.61 3.89 4.56
C VAL A 21 -0.13 3.50 4.70
N MET A 22 0.50 3.06 3.61
CA MET A 22 1.92 2.67 3.59
C MET A 22 2.85 3.81 4.02
N ARG A 23 2.62 5.03 3.51
CA ARG A 23 3.37 6.23 3.90
C ARG A 23 3.24 6.53 5.38
N ASN A 24 2.04 6.38 5.95
CA ASN A 24 1.81 6.62 7.38
C ASN A 24 2.50 5.57 8.24
N ILE A 25 2.51 4.30 7.83
CA ILE A 25 3.28 3.24 8.52
C ILE A 25 4.78 3.56 8.48
N ARG A 26 5.33 3.88 7.30
CA ARG A 26 6.73 4.28 7.16
C ARG A 26 7.09 5.42 8.12
N LYS A 27 6.27 6.48 8.15
CA LYS A 27 6.48 7.63 9.05
C LYS A 27 6.42 7.25 10.53
N ARG A 28 5.46 6.40 10.93
CA ARG A 28 5.36 5.90 12.31
C ARG A 28 6.57 5.09 12.73
N LYS A 29 7.22 4.39 11.78
CA LYS A 29 8.49 3.68 11.99
C LYS A 29 9.73 4.60 11.93
N GLY A 30 9.56 5.92 11.76
CA GLY A 30 10.68 6.87 11.70
C GLY A 30 11.54 6.79 10.44
N LEU A 31 11.10 6.04 9.41
CA LEU A 31 11.91 5.80 8.21
C LEU A 31 11.73 6.95 7.22
N THR A 32 12.82 7.44 6.63
CA THR A 32 12.74 8.37 5.48
C THR A 32 12.42 7.62 4.19
N GLN A 33 12.09 8.33 3.11
CA GLN A 33 11.91 7.70 1.79
C GLN A 33 13.21 7.06 1.28
N VAL A 34 14.37 7.65 1.62
CA VAL A 34 15.69 7.11 1.27
C VAL A 34 15.95 5.83 2.05
N VAL A 35 15.72 5.82 3.36
CA VAL A 35 15.90 4.61 4.18
C VAL A 35 14.96 3.49 3.72
N LEU A 36 13.69 3.77 3.41
CA LEU A 36 12.79 2.74 2.89
C LEU A 36 13.25 2.22 1.51
N SER A 37 13.79 3.10 0.66
CA SER A 37 14.36 2.72 -0.64
C SER A 37 15.52 1.74 -0.47
N GLU A 38 16.44 2.01 0.46
CA GLU A 38 17.57 1.14 0.78
C GLU A 38 17.12 -0.22 1.30
N LEU A 39 16.21 -0.23 2.29
CA LEU A 39 15.70 -1.47 2.90
C LEU A 39 14.93 -2.36 1.90
N SER A 40 14.22 -1.75 0.95
CA SER A 40 13.38 -2.48 -0.01
C SER A 40 14.08 -2.82 -1.34
N GLY A 41 15.23 -2.20 -1.63
CA GLY A 41 15.85 -2.24 -2.95
C GLY A 41 15.02 -1.57 -4.07
N VAL A 42 13.96 -0.84 -3.72
CA VAL A 42 13.15 -0.05 -4.67
C VAL A 42 13.76 1.35 -4.77
N SER A 43 13.88 1.91 -5.98
CA SER A 43 14.51 3.23 -6.14
C SER A 43 13.75 4.35 -5.41
N VAL A 44 14.47 5.34 -4.87
CA VAL A 44 13.90 6.49 -4.15
C VAL A 44 12.85 7.22 -4.99
N GLY A 45 13.09 7.36 -6.30
CA GLY A 45 12.14 7.97 -7.23
C GLY A 45 10.82 7.19 -7.33
N SER A 46 10.87 5.86 -7.21
CA SER A 46 9.68 5.01 -7.20
C SER A 46 8.94 5.07 -5.87
N VAL A 47 9.65 5.09 -4.73
CA VAL A 47 9.06 5.33 -3.41
C VAL A 47 8.34 6.68 -3.39
N LYS A 48 8.99 7.74 -3.89
CA LYS A 48 8.42 9.09 -3.94
C LYS A 48 7.18 9.17 -4.84
N ARG A 49 7.22 8.54 -6.03
CA ARG A 49 6.08 8.48 -6.95
C ARG A 49 4.92 7.71 -6.32
N PHE A 50 5.18 6.54 -5.75
CA PHE A 50 4.19 5.74 -5.06
C PHE A 50 3.47 6.54 -3.97
N GLU A 51 4.22 7.16 -3.05
CA GLU A 51 3.63 7.93 -1.97
C GLU A 51 2.90 9.21 -2.40
N LYS A 52 3.20 9.72 -3.61
CA LYS A 52 2.56 10.91 -4.16
C LYS A 52 1.32 10.58 -4.98
N THR A 53 1.34 9.49 -5.74
CA THR A 53 0.34 9.21 -6.79
C THR A 53 -0.32 7.84 -6.67
N GLY A 54 0.11 7.00 -5.74
CA GLY A 54 -0.34 5.61 -5.64
C GLY A 54 0.26 4.66 -6.69
N ASN A 55 1.07 5.16 -7.63
CA ASN A 55 1.49 4.38 -8.78
C ASN A 55 2.87 3.71 -8.57
N ILE A 56 2.87 2.38 -8.65
CA ILE A 56 4.06 1.52 -8.53
C ILE A 56 3.76 0.17 -9.19
N SER A 57 4.80 -0.60 -9.55
CA SER A 57 4.59 -2.01 -9.93
C SER A 57 4.28 -2.86 -8.70
N LEU A 58 3.48 -3.92 -8.88
CA LEU A 58 3.12 -4.84 -7.79
C LEU A 58 4.36 -5.45 -7.12
N ALA A 59 5.36 -5.87 -7.90
CA ALA A 59 6.60 -6.43 -7.36
C ALA A 59 7.35 -5.44 -6.45
N SER A 60 7.36 -4.15 -6.81
CA SER A 60 8.00 -3.13 -5.96
C SER A 60 7.14 -2.82 -4.74
N PHE A 61 5.80 -2.83 -4.87
CA PHE A 61 4.89 -2.74 -3.73
C PHE A 61 5.15 -3.84 -2.71
N SER A 62 5.23 -5.11 -3.14
CA SER A 62 5.55 -6.25 -2.26
C SER A 62 6.89 -6.05 -1.53
N ARG A 63 7.92 -5.52 -2.21
CA ARG A 63 9.19 -5.18 -1.56
C ARG A 63 9.05 -4.09 -0.51
N LEU A 64 8.23 -3.05 -0.74
CA LEU A 64 7.96 -2.02 0.27
C LEU A 64 7.21 -2.60 1.46
N VAL A 65 6.27 -3.51 1.24
CA VAL A 65 5.51 -4.21 2.29
C VAL A 65 6.46 -5.02 3.17
N ILE A 66 7.32 -5.84 2.57
CA ILE A 66 8.34 -6.62 3.30
C ILE A 66 9.30 -5.71 4.07
N ALA A 67 9.79 -4.63 3.45
CA ALA A 67 10.69 -3.68 4.11
C ALA A 67 10.03 -2.92 5.28
N LEU A 68 8.70 -2.87 5.32
CA LEU A 68 7.94 -2.32 6.44
C LEU A 68 7.54 -3.40 7.47
N GLY A 69 7.78 -4.69 7.20
CA GLY A 69 7.37 -5.81 8.04
C GLY A 69 5.84 -5.95 8.09
N LEU A 70 5.20 -6.01 6.92
CA LEU A 70 3.74 -6.06 6.72
C LEU A 70 3.31 -7.22 5.81
N GLU A 71 4.21 -8.15 5.50
CA GLU A 71 3.98 -9.23 4.55
C GLU A 71 2.90 -10.21 5.00
N GLU A 72 2.87 -10.53 6.30
CA GLU A 72 1.81 -11.35 6.91
C GLU A 72 0.47 -10.60 6.89
N ASP A 73 0.45 -9.34 7.33
CA ASP A 73 -0.74 -8.49 7.30
C ASP A 73 -1.36 -8.38 5.89
N LEU A 74 -0.52 -8.29 4.86
CA LEU A 74 -0.99 -8.22 3.47
C LEU A 74 -1.65 -9.53 3.04
N VAL A 75 -1.06 -10.68 3.39
CA VAL A 75 -1.62 -12.00 3.07
C VAL A 75 -2.94 -12.22 3.82
N ASP A 76 -2.98 -11.86 5.09
CA ASP A 76 -4.17 -12.00 5.94
C ASP A 76 -5.33 -11.12 5.48
N LEU A 77 -5.04 -9.89 5.01
CA LEU A 77 -6.05 -9.02 4.41
C LEU A 77 -6.80 -9.71 3.26
N PHE A 78 -6.09 -10.47 2.41
CA PHE A 78 -6.72 -11.20 1.29
C PHE A 78 -7.39 -12.50 1.74
N ASN A 79 -6.88 -13.18 2.76
CA ASN A 79 -7.53 -14.36 3.35
C ASN A 79 -8.88 -14.00 3.98
N ASP A 80 -8.96 -12.88 4.70
CA ASP A 80 -10.21 -12.41 5.30
C ASP A 80 -11.29 -12.04 4.28
N ILE A 81 -10.90 -11.62 3.07
CA ILE A 81 -11.84 -11.39 1.97
C ILE A 81 -12.42 -12.71 1.49
N LYS A 82 -11.59 -13.75 1.36
CA LYS A 82 -12.03 -15.09 0.96
C LYS A 82 -13.10 -15.64 1.92
N VAL A 83 -12.90 -15.48 3.22
CA VAL A 83 -13.87 -15.91 4.25
C VAL A 83 -15.21 -15.16 4.14
N ARG A 84 -15.20 -13.86 3.83
CA ARG A 84 -16.42 -13.04 3.73
C ARG A 84 -17.28 -13.30 2.50
N LEU A 85 -16.72 -13.98 1.49
CA LEU A 85 -17.40 -14.26 0.21
C LEU A 85 -17.83 -15.74 0.08
N GLN A 86 -17.66 -16.54 1.13
CA GLN A 86 -18.14 -17.92 1.27
C GLN A 86 -19.37 -17.96 2.20
#